data_AF-A0A1J3IL66-F1
#
_entry.id   AF-A0A1J3IL66-F1
#
_cell.length_a   1.000
_cell.length_b   1.000
_cell.length_c   1.000
_cell.angle_alpha   90.00
_cell.angle_beta   90.00
_cell.angle_gamma   90.00
#
_symmetry.space_group_name_H-M   'P 1'
#
loop_
_entity.id
_entity.type
_entity.pdbx_description
1 polymer ?
#
loop_
_entity_poly.entity_id
_entity_poly.type
_entity_poly.pdbx_seq_one_letter_code
_entity_poly.pdbx_strand_id
1 'polypeptide(L)'
;DQELLEQHGINNTYHVDFPNEEEARKIFCRYAFRQSSAPNGFEKLVERVTKVCTKLPMGLRVMGSSLLKRKGQDWEYILHKLETSLDLKMEGVLRVGYDILHKDNQFLFLLIAFFFNYKDENHVMAMLSESNLDVRFGLKTLANKSLIHISNKGKIVMHKLL
;
A
#
# COMPACT_ATOMS: atom_id res chain seq x y z
N ASP A 1 -10.26 9.83 -17.48
CA ASP A 1 -9.85 8.64 -18.26
C ASP A 1 -10.86 8.25 -19.32
N GLN A 2 -12.14 8.04 -19.00
CA GLN A 2 -13.13 7.62 -20.00
C GLN A 2 -13.36 8.65 -21.13
N GLU A 3 -13.56 9.93 -20.79
CA GLU A 3 -13.69 11.01 -21.80
C GLU A 3 -12.48 11.10 -22.74
N LEU A 4 -11.27 10.84 -22.22
CA LEU A 4 -10.04 10.85 -23.03
C LEU A 4 -10.02 9.69 -24.04
N LEU A 5 -10.50 8.51 -23.64
CA LEU A 5 -10.61 7.34 -24.51
C LEU A 5 -11.65 7.58 -25.62
N GLU A 6 -12.79 8.18 -25.27
CA GLU A 6 -13.86 8.54 -26.20
C GLU A 6 -13.40 9.58 -27.24
N GLN A 7 -12.64 10.61 -26.82
CA GLN A 7 -12.05 11.61 -27.73
C GLN A 7 -11.12 11.00 -28.80
N HIS A 8 -10.53 9.84 -28.52
CA HIS A 8 -9.65 9.12 -29.45
C HIS A 8 -10.37 7.99 -30.20
N GLY A 9 -11.71 7.93 -30.12
CA GLY A 9 -12.52 6.92 -30.80
C GLY A 9 -12.36 5.50 -30.25
N ILE A 10 -11.83 5.35 -29.03
CA ILE A 10 -11.64 4.06 -28.38
C ILE A 10 -12.94 3.66 -27.71
N ASN A 11 -13.76 2.89 -28.42
CA ASN A 11 -15.09 2.48 -27.96
C ASN A 11 -15.13 1.07 -27.35
N ASN A 12 -14.03 0.31 -27.44
CA ASN A 12 -13.93 -1.04 -26.86
C ASN A 12 -13.07 -1.01 -25.58
N THR A 13 -13.67 -0.56 -24.49
CA THR A 13 -13.01 -0.43 -23.19
C THR A 13 -13.38 -1.56 -22.24
N TYR A 14 -12.40 -2.13 -21.55
CA TYR A 14 -12.63 -3.09 -20.48
C TYR A 14 -12.60 -2.38 -19.12
N HIS A 15 -13.74 -2.35 -18.42
CA HIS A 15 -13.82 -1.83 -17.06
C HIS A 15 -13.37 -2.91 -16.07
N VAL A 16 -12.33 -2.62 -15.28
CA VAL A 16 -11.86 -3.53 -14.22
C VAL A 16 -12.66 -3.24 -12.96
N ASP A 17 -13.53 -4.17 -12.57
CA ASP A 17 -14.34 -4.05 -11.37
C ASP A 17 -13.52 -4.25 -10.07
N PHE A 18 -14.10 -3.80 -8.96
CA PHE A 18 -13.56 -4.08 -7.64
C PHE A 18 -13.64 -5.59 -7.32
N PRO A 19 -12.69 -6.13 -6.54
CA PRO A 19 -12.79 -7.50 -6.07
C PRO A 19 -14.08 -7.71 -5.27
N ASN A 20 -14.66 -8.89 -5.39
CA ASN A 20 -15.77 -9.27 -4.53
C ASN A 20 -15.29 -9.41 -3.07
N GLU A 21 -16.21 -9.63 -2.13
CA GLU A 21 -15.86 -9.66 -0.70
C GLU A 21 -14.89 -10.80 -0.34
N GLU A 22 -15.05 -11.97 -0.94
CA GLU A 22 -14.16 -13.11 -0.73
C GLU A 22 -12.76 -12.83 -1.28
N GLU A 23 -12.67 -12.24 -2.46
CA GLU A 23 -11.42 -11.83 -3.10
C GLU A 23 -10.71 -10.74 -2.29
N ALA A 24 -11.45 -9.74 -1.81
CA ALA A 24 -10.91 -8.67 -0.96
C ALA A 24 -10.30 -9.24 0.34
N ARG A 25 -11.00 -10.19 0.99
CA ARG A 25 -10.48 -10.90 2.16
C ARG A 25 -9.22 -11.70 1.82
N LYS A 26 -9.23 -12.45 0.71
CA LYS A 26 -8.06 -13.21 0.24
C LYS A 26 -6.86 -12.31 -0.05
N ILE A 27 -7.07 -11.17 -0.70
CA ILE A 27 -6.03 -10.16 -0.96
C ILE A 27 -5.47 -9.69 0.38
N PHE A 28 -6.31 -9.23 1.31
CA PHE A 28 -5.84 -8.74 2.60
C PHE A 28 -5.04 -9.81 3.38
N CYS A 29 -5.59 -11.02 3.51
CA CYS A 29 -4.95 -12.11 4.25
C CYS A 29 -3.58 -12.49 3.67
N ARG A 30 -3.41 -12.44 2.34
CA ARG A 30 -2.11 -12.72 1.70
C ARG A 30 -1.02 -11.75 2.16
N TYR A 31 -1.37 -10.51 2.47
CA TYR A 31 -0.42 -9.50 2.91
C TYR A 31 -0.29 -9.43 4.44
N ALA A 32 -1.37 -9.70 5.18
CA ALA A 32 -1.39 -9.67 6.64
C ALA A 32 -0.86 -10.94 7.31
N PHE A 33 -1.10 -12.10 6.71
CA PHE A 33 -0.79 -13.42 7.29
C PHE A 33 0.10 -14.29 6.41
N ARG A 34 0.36 -13.88 5.16
CA ARG A 34 1.03 -14.72 4.13
C ARG A 34 0.25 -15.99 3.81
N GLN A 35 -1.08 -15.94 3.98
CA GLN A 35 -2.02 -17.05 3.76
C GLN A 35 -3.26 -16.53 3.02
N SER A 36 -4.08 -17.41 2.47
CA SER A 36 -5.33 -17.02 1.78
C SER A 36 -6.51 -16.75 2.73
N SER A 37 -6.39 -17.12 4.00
CA SER A 37 -7.46 -17.02 5.01
C SER A 37 -6.94 -16.42 6.31
N ALA A 38 -7.89 -15.98 7.15
CA ALA A 38 -7.59 -15.48 8.48
C ALA A 38 -7.25 -16.66 9.41
N PRO A 39 -6.28 -16.52 10.33
CA PRO A 39 -6.14 -17.41 11.47
C PRO A 39 -7.35 -17.29 12.41
N ASN A 40 -7.63 -18.35 13.19
CA ASN A 40 -8.69 -18.35 14.19
C ASN A 40 -8.58 -17.14 15.13
N GLY A 41 -9.69 -16.40 15.26
CA GLY A 41 -9.79 -15.20 16.11
C GLY A 41 -9.53 -13.88 15.39
N PHE A 42 -9.13 -13.90 14.11
CA PHE A 42 -8.93 -12.70 13.28
C PHE A 42 -10.03 -12.45 12.25
N GLU A 43 -11.04 -13.32 12.16
CA GLU A 43 -12.09 -13.27 11.13
C GLU A 43 -12.85 -11.93 11.16
N LYS A 44 -13.27 -11.50 12.36
CA LYS A 44 -13.99 -10.22 12.55
C LYS A 44 -13.12 -9.01 12.21
N LEU A 45 -11.83 -9.08 12.53
CA LEU A 45 -10.87 -8.02 12.20
C LEU A 45 -10.67 -7.91 10.69
N VAL A 46 -10.52 -9.04 10.00
CA VAL A 46 -10.40 -9.09 8.54
C VAL A 46 -11.64 -8.50 7.88
N GLU A 47 -12.84 -8.85 8.34
CA GLU A 47 -14.09 -8.30 7.83
C GLU A 47 -14.13 -6.77 7.97
N ARG A 48 -13.80 -6.24 9.16
CA ARG A 48 -13.73 -4.79 9.40
C ARG A 48 -12.72 -4.09 8.50
N VAL A 49 -11.51 -4.63 8.36
CA VAL A 49 -10.50 -4.06 7.46
C VAL A 49 -11.02 -3.98 6.02
N THR A 50 -11.65 -5.04 5.51
CA THR A 50 -12.16 -5.04 4.13
C THR A 50 -13.24 -4.00 3.89
N LYS A 51 -14.08 -3.73 4.91
CA LYS A 51 -15.09 -2.66 4.89
C LYS A 51 -14.44 -1.27 4.91
N VAL A 52 -13.46 -1.05 5.79
CA VAL A 52 -12.73 0.22 5.89
C VAL A 52 -11.95 0.54 4.61
N CYS A 53 -11.34 -0.46 3.97
CA CYS A 53 -10.57 -0.28 2.73
C CYS A 53 -11.44 -0.14 1.47
N THR A 54 -12.78 -0.14 1.57
CA THR A 54 -13.71 0.00 0.44
C THR A 54 -13.42 -0.97 -0.73
N LYS A 55 -12.88 -2.16 -0.43
CA LYS A 55 -12.44 -3.17 -1.42
C LYS A 55 -11.38 -2.71 -2.43
N LEU A 56 -10.71 -1.57 -2.20
CA LEU A 56 -9.60 -1.12 -3.05
C LEU A 56 -8.42 -2.09 -2.92
N PRO A 57 -7.99 -2.79 -4.00
CA PRO A 57 -6.93 -3.78 -3.92
C PRO A 57 -5.65 -3.21 -3.32
N MET A 58 -5.30 -1.97 -3.66
CA MET A 58 -4.09 -1.32 -3.13
C MET A 58 -4.22 -1.03 -1.64
N GLY A 59 -5.35 -0.49 -1.18
CA GLY A 59 -5.61 -0.23 0.24
C GLY A 59 -5.53 -1.50 1.07
N LEU A 60 -6.10 -2.60 0.58
CA LEU A 60 -6.02 -3.92 1.23
C LEU A 60 -4.58 -4.43 1.37
N ARG A 61 -3.73 -4.23 0.35
CA ARG A 61 -2.31 -4.62 0.37
C ARG A 61 -1.50 -3.80 1.36
N VAL A 62 -1.64 -2.48 1.32
CA VAL A 62 -0.96 -1.55 2.25
C VAL A 62 -1.38 -1.86 3.68
N MET A 63 -2.67 -1.99 3.93
CA MET A 63 -3.20 -2.29 5.26
C MET A 63 -2.72 -3.65 5.76
N GLY A 64 -2.79 -4.69 4.93
CA GLY A 64 -2.35 -6.04 5.31
C GLY A 64 -0.87 -6.08 5.65
N SER A 65 -0.01 -5.53 4.79
CA SER A 65 1.44 -5.51 5.05
C SER A 65 1.84 -4.58 6.22
N SER A 66 1.05 -3.56 6.50
CA SER A 66 1.19 -2.69 7.67
C SER A 66 0.92 -3.42 8.99
N LEU A 67 -0.06 -4.32 8.97
CA LEU A 67 -0.53 -5.11 10.11
C LEU A 67 0.19 -6.46 10.30
N LEU A 68 0.95 -6.90 9.30
CA LEU A 68 1.75 -8.12 9.35
C LEU A 68 2.61 -8.17 10.63
N LYS A 69 2.52 -9.30 11.35
CA LYS A 69 3.20 -9.59 12.62
C LYS A 69 2.81 -8.70 13.83
N ARG A 70 1.77 -7.86 13.70
CA ARG A 70 1.21 -7.12 14.85
C ARG A 70 0.19 -7.96 15.62
N LYS A 71 -0.03 -7.62 16.90
CA LYS A 71 -1.02 -8.31 17.74
C LYS A 71 -2.43 -7.82 17.43
N GLY A 72 -3.46 -8.62 17.73
CA GLY A 72 -4.86 -8.23 17.50
C GLY A 72 -5.24 -6.90 18.18
N GLN A 73 -4.68 -6.59 19.34
CA GLN A 73 -4.89 -5.30 20.03
C GLN A 73 -4.38 -4.10 19.21
N ASP A 74 -3.26 -4.24 18.51
CA ASP A 74 -2.74 -3.18 17.62
C ASP A 74 -3.69 -2.97 16.43
N TRP A 75 -4.27 -4.05 15.90
CA TRP A 75 -5.24 -3.98 14.82
C TRP A 75 -6.49 -3.25 15.25
N GLU A 76 -7.02 -3.57 16.43
CA GLU A 76 -8.19 -2.91 17.03
C GLU A 76 -7.96 -1.41 17.16
N TYR A 77 -6.81 -1.00 17.70
CA TYR A 77 -6.46 0.41 17.85
C TYR A 77 -6.42 1.14 16.50
N ILE A 78 -5.74 0.56 15.50
CA ILE A 78 -5.60 1.17 14.17
C ILE A 78 -6.96 1.26 13.46
N LEU A 79 -7.76 0.18 13.52
CA LEU A 79 -9.10 0.16 12.92
C LEU A 79 -10.02 1.18 13.57
N HIS A 80 -10.03 1.26 14.91
CA HIS A 80 -10.84 2.24 15.62
C HIS A 80 -10.47 3.67 15.22
N LYS A 81 -9.16 3.97 15.10
CA LYS A 81 -8.70 5.29 14.63
C LYS A 81 -9.19 5.60 13.21
N LEU A 82 -9.17 4.62 12.30
CA LEU A 82 -9.64 4.79 10.92
C LEU A 82 -11.17 4.93 10.83
N GLU A 83 -11.91 4.17 11.63
CA GLU A 83 -13.37 4.20 11.66
C GLU A 83 -13.92 5.52 12.23
N THR A 84 -13.15 6.17 13.11
CA THR A 84 -13.53 7.42 13.79
C THR A 84 -12.98 8.68 13.12
N SER A 85 -12.05 8.58 12.17
CA SER A 85 -11.51 9.76 11.49
C SER A 85 -12.53 10.35 10.51
N LEU A 86 -12.65 11.67 10.51
CA LEU A 86 -13.43 12.44 9.52
C LEU A 86 -12.77 12.48 8.12
N ASP A 87 -11.50 12.06 8.03
CA ASP A 87 -10.76 12.00 6.77
C ASP A 87 -11.39 11.01 5.79
N LEU A 88 -11.15 11.25 4.50
CA LEU A 88 -11.51 10.31 3.44
C LEU A 88 -10.91 8.95 3.78
N LYS A 89 -11.77 7.96 4.09
CA LYS A 89 -11.38 6.62 4.55
C LYS A 89 -10.25 6.00 3.71
N MET A 90 -10.21 6.33 2.41
CA MET A 90 -9.14 5.91 1.49
C MET A 90 -7.77 6.52 1.85
N GLU A 91 -7.68 7.84 2.06
CA GLU A 91 -6.43 8.51 2.44
C GLU A 91 -5.93 7.97 3.78
N GLY A 92 -6.84 7.78 4.73
CA GLY A 92 -6.51 7.19 6.04
C GLY A 92 -5.87 5.80 5.90
N VAL A 93 -6.45 4.91 5.08
CA VAL A 93 -5.92 3.54 4.87
C VAL A 93 -4.51 3.55 4.29
N LEU A 94 -4.24 4.45 3.35
CA LEU A 94 -2.93 4.56 2.72
C LEU A 94 -1.91 5.21 3.65
N ARG A 95 -2.35 6.24 4.39
CA ARG A 95 -1.55 6.93 5.39
C ARG A 95 -1.06 5.99 6.50
N VAL A 96 -1.84 4.98 6.89
CA VAL A 96 -1.36 3.97 7.88
C VAL A 96 -0.02 3.37 7.46
N GLY A 97 0.16 3.09 6.17
CA GLY A 97 1.43 2.54 5.69
C GLY A 97 2.60 3.49 5.92
N TYR A 98 2.39 4.79 5.74
CA TYR A 98 3.38 5.84 5.95
C TYR A 98 3.63 6.14 7.43
N ASP A 99 2.57 6.29 8.23
CA ASP A 99 2.64 6.68 9.65
C ASP A 99 3.41 5.67 10.52
N ILE A 100 3.44 4.40 10.13
CA ILE A 100 4.16 3.35 10.86
C ILE A 100 5.63 3.21 10.48
N LEU A 101 6.11 3.95 9.48
CA LEU A 101 7.50 3.91 9.06
C LEU A 101 8.39 4.62 10.07
N HIS A 102 9.64 4.17 10.17
CA HIS A 102 10.69 4.95 10.84
C HIS A 102 10.93 6.27 10.08
N LYS A 103 11.36 7.33 10.78
CA LYS A 103 11.56 8.68 10.22
C LYS A 103 12.41 8.69 8.94
N ASP A 104 13.50 7.92 8.92
CA ASP A 104 14.38 7.84 7.75
C ASP A 104 13.67 7.23 6.53
N ASN A 105 12.81 6.22 6.76
CA ASN A 105 12.04 5.59 5.70
C ASN A 105 10.87 6.48 5.24
N GLN A 106 10.29 7.29 6.13
CA GLN A 106 9.32 8.33 5.76
C GLN A 106 9.98 9.37 4.86
N PHE A 107 11.18 9.83 5.24
CA PHE A 107 11.92 10.79 4.43
C PHE A 107 12.30 10.21 3.06
N LEU A 108 12.78 8.96 3.01
CA LEU A 108 13.05 8.27 1.75
C LEU A 108 11.78 8.11 0.90
N PHE A 109 10.64 7.77 1.49
CA PHE A 109 9.36 7.70 0.78
C PHE A 109 9.03 9.02 0.09
N LEU A 110 9.18 10.15 0.78
CA LEU A 110 8.95 11.48 0.21
C LEU A 110 9.93 11.79 -0.93
N LEU A 111 11.22 11.50 -0.76
CA LEU A 111 12.20 11.67 -1.84
C LEU A 111 11.83 10.86 -3.09
N ILE A 112 11.30 9.65 -2.92
CA ILE A 112 10.81 8.83 -4.04
C ILE A 112 9.58 9.49 -4.67
N ALA A 113 8.60 9.90 -3.87
CA ALA A 113 7.38 10.52 -4.38
C ALA A 113 7.68 11.75 -5.26
N PHE A 114 8.57 12.63 -4.79
CA PHE A 114 8.88 13.89 -5.48
C PHE A 114 9.90 13.75 -6.62
N PHE A 115 10.96 12.96 -6.42
CA PHE A 115 12.12 12.98 -7.32
C PHE A 115 12.41 11.65 -7.99
N PHE A 116 12.19 10.54 -7.28
CA PHE A 116 12.72 9.24 -7.71
C PHE A 116 11.67 8.22 -8.18
N ASN A 117 10.40 8.60 -8.32
CA ASN A 117 9.41 7.73 -8.93
C ASN A 117 9.81 7.41 -10.38
N TYR A 118 9.69 6.13 -10.76
CA TYR A 118 10.13 5.55 -12.03
C TYR A 118 11.65 5.55 -12.29
N LYS A 119 12.48 5.92 -11.31
CA LYS A 119 13.94 5.84 -11.41
C LYS A 119 14.46 4.44 -11.07
N ASP A 120 15.66 4.13 -11.55
CA ASP A 120 16.38 2.89 -11.25
C ASP A 120 16.86 2.88 -9.79
N GLU A 121 16.69 1.76 -9.09
CA GLU A 121 17.07 1.64 -7.69
C GLU A 121 18.57 1.85 -7.44
N ASN A 122 19.44 1.43 -8.38
CA ASN A 122 20.88 1.62 -8.25
C ASN A 122 21.25 3.09 -8.44
N HIS A 123 20.53 3.79 -9.32
CA HIS A 123 20.68 5.23 -9.47
C HIS A 123 20.28 5.98 -8.18
N VAL A 124 19.16 5.61 -7.56
CA VAL A 124 18.74 6.22 -6.28
C VAL A 124 19.74 5.93 -5.17
N MET A 125 20.25 4.68 -5.06
CA MET A 125 21.30 4.33 -4.11
C MET A 125 22.58 5.15 -4.32
N ALA A 126 22.99 5.37 -5.57
CA ALA A 126 24.16 6.19 -5.89
C ALA A 126 23.94 7.68 -5.57
N MET A 127 22.77 8.23 -5.90
CA MET A 127 22.44 9.64 -5.63
C MET A 127 22.36 9.96 -4.13
N LEU A 128 22.06 8.96 -3.30
CA LEU A 128 21.91 9.10 -1.86
C LEU A 128 23.04 8.42 -1.07
N SER A 129 24.17 8.11 -1.71
CA SER A 129 25.29 7.38 -1.08
C SER A 129 25.91 8.13 0.10
N GLU A 130 26.00 9.46 -0.01
CA GLU A 130 26.55 10.35 1.02
C GLU A 130 25.50 10.81 2.04
N SER A 131 24.26 10.31 1.93
CA SER A 131 23.23 10.58 2.92
C SER A 131 23.37 9.67 4.14
N ASN A 132 22.85 10.10 5.28
CA ASN A 132 22.79 9.25 6.49
C ASN A 132 21.70 8.15 6.42
N LEU A 133 21.13 7.90 5.23
CA LEU A 133 20.04 6.94 5.04
C LEU A 133 20.60 5.57 4.62
N ASP A 134 20.09 4.50 5.23
CA ASP A 134 20.24 3.16 4.65
C ASP A 134 19.20 2.98 3.52
N VAL A 135 19.53 3.50 2.33
CA VAL A 135 18.63 3.52 1.17
C VAL A 135 18.22 2.10 0.76
N ARG A 136 19.15 1.14 0.79
CA ARG A 136 18.89 -0.25 0.43
C ARG A 136 17.87 -0.87 1.37
N PHE A 137 18.05 -0.70 2.68
CA PHE A 137 17.10 -1.19 3.67
C PHE A 137 15.77 -0.45 3.59
N GLY A 138 15.81 0.86 3.36
CA GLY A 138 14.62 1.69 3.21
C GLY A 138 13.75 1.26 2.03
N LEU A 139 14.34 1.08 0.83
CA LEU A 139 13.63 0.57 -0.35
C LEU A 139 13.00 -0.80 -0.09
N LYS A 140 13.74 -1.71 0.53
CA LYS A 140 13.21 -3.02 0.94
C LYS A 140 12.04 -2.88 1.92
N THR A 141 12.12 -1.96 2.87
CA THR A 141 11.06 -1.71 3.85
C THR A 141 9.80 -1.16 3.19
N LEU A 142 9.94 -0.17 2.32
CA LEU A 142 8.83 0.42 1.58
C LEU A 142 8.14 -0.62 0.66
N ALA A 143 8.92 -1.46 -0.02
CA ALA A 143 8.40 -2.53 -0.85
C ALA A 143 7.65 -3.59 -0.02
N ASN A 144 8.20 -3.97 1.13
CA ASN A 144 7.54 -4.91 2.06
C ASN A 144 6.21 -4.37 2.59
N LYS A 145 6.09 -3.05 2.73
CA LYS A 145 4.86 -2.34 3.14
C LYS A 145 3.92 -2.01 1.98
N SER A 146 4.22 -2.52 0.78
CA SER A 146 3.43 -2.27 -0.44
C SER A 146 3.27 -0.79 -0.78
N LEU A 147 4.17 0.08 -0.30
CA LEU A 147 4.16 1.51 -0.58
C LEU A 147 4.89 1.84 -1.90
N ILE A 148 5.82 0.98 -2.29
CA ILE A 148 6.45 1.01 -3.60
C ILE A 148 6.49 -0.40 -4.19
N HIS A 149 6.70 -0.47 -5.49
CA HIS A 149 7.05 -1.70 -6.20
C HIS A 149 8.38 -1.49 -6.92
N ILE A 150 9.32 -2.42 -6.75
CA ILE A 150 10.54 -2.46 -7.56
C ILE A 150 10.28 -3.47 -8.67
N SER A 151 10.26 -2.97 -9.91
CA SER A 151 10.05 -3.82 -11.08
C SER A 151 11.21 -4.78 -11.28
N ASN A 152 10.99 -5.81 -12.08
CA ASN A 152 12.02 -6.72 -12.57
C ASN A 152 13.18 -6.04 -13.32
N LYS A 153 13.00 -4.79 -13.76
CA LYS A 153 14.05 -3.96 -14.38
C LYS A 153 14.73 -3.01 -13.39
N GLY A 154 14.52 -3.16 -12.08
CA GLY A 154 15.10 -2.29 -11.05
C GLY A 154 14.42 -0.93 -10.89
N LYS A 155 13.37 -0.62 -11.67
CA LYS A 155 12.65 0.67 -11.53
C LYS A 155 11.76 0.69 -10.29
N ILE A 156 11.87 1.74 -9.50
CA ILE A 156 10.98 2.05 -8.38
C ILE A 156 9.68 2.64 -8.93
N VAL A 157 8.54 2.11 -8.49
CA VAL A 157 7.21 2.57 -8.89
C VAL A 157 6.38 2.82 -7.65
N MET A 158 5.96 4.07 -7.46
CA MET A 158 4.94 4.45 -6.49
C MET A 158 3.60 4.58 -7.20
N HIS A 159 2.56 3.96 -6.64
CA HIS A 159 1.23 3.99 -7.22
C HIS A 159 0.63 5.40 -7.10
N LYS A 160 -0.14 5.85 -8.09
CA LYS A 160 -0.72 7.22 -8.17
C LYS A 160 -1.64 7.63 -7.00
N LEU A 161 -2.01 6.68 -6.15
CA LEU A 161 -2.88 6.92 -5.00
C LEU A 161 -2.07 7.22 -3.72
N LEU A 162 -0.74 7.10 -3.80
CA LEU A 162 0.24 7.34 -2.74
C LEU A 162 1.00 8.63 -2.99
#